data_AF-A0A950SAF6-F1
#
_entry.id   AF-A0A950SAF6-F1
#
_cell.length_a   1.000
_cell.length_b   1.000
_cell.length_c   1.000
_cell.angle_alpha   90.00
_cell.angle_beta   90.00
_cell.angle_gamma   90.00
#
_symmetry.space_group_name_H-M   'P 1'
#
loop_
_entity.id
_entity.type
_entity.pdbx_description
1 polymer ?
#
loop_
_entity_poly.entity_id
_entity_poly.type
_entity_poly.pdbx_seq_one_letter_code
_entity_poly.pdbx_strand_id
1 'polypeptide(L)' 'MRTTLEIDDDVLQAVKKIAAKRKLTLGRALSDLARQSITAGESDRVRNGVPLMPRRPKGSAPLTVEMVNRLRDQE' A
#
# COMPACT_ATOMS: atom_id res chain seq x y z
N MET A 1 22.03 -3.22 5.53
CA MET A 1 22.72 -4.28 4.76
C MET A 1 23.13 -3.68 3.42
N ARG A 2 24.30 -4.04 2.90
CA ARG A 2 24.76 -3.64 1.56
C ARG A 2 24.70 -4.88 0.68
N THR A 3 23.90 -4.81 -0.38
CA THR A 3 23.62 -5.91 -1.31
C THR A 3 23.69 -5.35 -2.73
N THR A 4 24.19 -6.14 -3.67
CA THR A 4 24.15 -5.81 -5.10
C THR A 4 22.95 -6.53 -5.70
N LEU A 5 22.10 -5.80 -6.43
CA LEU A 5 20.90 -6.31 -7.09
C LEU A 5 20.89 -5.75 -8.52
N GLU A 6 20.45 -6.57 -9.47
CA GLU A 6 20.08 -6.09 -10.80
C GLU A 6 18.67 -5.50 -10.74
N ILE A 7 18.49 -4.33 -11.36
CA ILE A 7 17.23 -3.60 -11.40
C ILE A 7 17.10 -2.95 -12.77
N ASP A 8 15.90 -3.03 -13.35
CA ASP A 8 15.60 -2.40 -14.62
C ASP A 8 15.72 -0.87 -14.53
N ASP A 9 16.10 -0.25 -15.65
CA ASP A 9 16.37 1.19 -15.71
C ASP A 9 15.12 2.03 -15.38
N ASP A 10 13.94 1.58 -15.80
CA ASP A 10 12.67 2.25 -15.52
C ASP A 10 12.33 2.24 -14.03
N VAL A 11 12.55 1.11 -13.36
CA VAL A 11 12.42 0.95 -11.90
C VAL A 11 13.41 1.86 -11.19
N LEU A 12 14.68 1.87 -11.61
CA LEU A 12 15.70 2.74 -11.01
C LEU A 12 15.31 4.22 -11.11
N GLN A 13 14.79 4.66 -12.28
CA GLN A 13 14.32 6.03 -12.46
C GLN A 13 13.10 6.36 -11.60
N ALA A 14 12.15 5.44 -11.47
CA ALA A 14 10.98 5.62 -10.60
C ALA A 14 11.39 5.77 -9.13
N VAL A 15 12.30 4.92 -8.65
CA VAL A 15 12.78 4.95 -7.26
C VAL A 15 13.56 6.23 -6.98
N LYS A 16 14.38 6.72 -7.93
CA LYS A 16 15.07 8.03 -7.80
C LYS A 16 14.08 9.17 -7.58
N LYS A 17 13.00 9.22 -8.36
CA LYS A 17 11.95 10.24 -8.22
C LYS A 17 11.25 10.16 -6.86
N ILE A 18 10.93 8.94 -6.41
CA ILE A 18 10.30 8.71 -5.10
C ILE A 18 11.23 9.12 -3.96
N ALA A 19 12.51 8.74 -4.04
CA ALA A 19 13.53 9.07 -3.06
C ALA A 19 13.71 10.59 -2.93
N ALA A 20 13.77 11.33 -4.05
CA ALA A 20 13.84 12.78 -4.06
C ALA A 20 12.59 13.42 -3.43
N LYS A 21 11.39 12.97 -3.82
CA LYS A 21 10.13 13.48 -3.26
C LYS A 21 9.99 13.25 -1.76
N ARG A 22 10.45 12.11 -1.27
CA ARG A 22 10.34 11.71 0.14
C ARG A 22 11.59 12.07 0.98
N LYS A 23 12.61 12.70 0.38
CA LYS A 23 13.91 13.00 1.01
C LYS A 23 14.56 11.76 1.67
N LEU A 24 14.51 10.62 0.97
CA LEU A 24 15.11 9.35 1.41
C LEU A 24 16.32 9.00 0.56
N THR A 25 17.20 8.12 1.08
CA THR A 25 18.23 7.51 0.25
C THR A 25 17.61 6.52 -0.74
N LEU A 26 18.27 6.30 -1.89
CA LEU A 26 17.80 5.38 -2.93
C LEU A 26 17.54 3.97 -2.37
N GLY A 27 18.49 3.43 -1.61
CA GLY A 27 18.37 2.11 -1.00
C GLY A 27 17.25 2.02 0.03
N ARG A 28 16.98 3.11 0.77
CA ARG A 28 15.85 3.15 1.73
C ARG A 28 14.51 3.16 0.99
N ALA A 29 14.37 4.02 -0.02
CA ALA A 29 13.16 4.09 -0.83
C ALA A 29 12.85 2.73 -1.51
N LEU A 30 13.87 2.08 -2.08
CA LEU A 30 13.71 0.75 -2.68
C LEU A 30 13.31 -0.31 -1.63
N SER A 31 13.96 -0.31 -0.47
CA SER A 31 13.65 -1.26 0.61
C SER A 31 12.23 -1.10 1.14
N ASP A 32 11.76 0.15 1.26
CA ASP A 32 10.39 0.43 1.70
C ASP A 32 9.36 0.00 0.65
N LEU A 33 9.63 0.22 -0.64
CA LEU A 33 8.77 -0.26 -1.73
C LEU A 33 8.72 -1.78 -1.80
N ALA A 34 9.86 -2.46 -1.67
CA ALA A 34 9.93 -3.92 -1.63
C ALA A 34 9.17 -4.49 -0.42
N ARG A 35 9.25 -3.84 0.74
CA ARG A 35 8.46 -4.23 1.92
C ARG A 35 6.96 -4.07 1.68
N GLN A 36 6.57 -2.96 1.03
CA GLN A 36 5.19 -2.70 0.67
C GLN A 36 4.66 -3.74 -0.32
N SER A 37 5.43 -4.17 -1.31
CA SER A 37 4.98 -5.18 -2.27
C SER A 37 4.83 -6.56 -1.62
N ILE A 38 5.66 -6.92 -0.65
CA ILE A 38 5.52 -8.17 0.10
C ILE A 38 4.27 -8.15 1.01
N THR A 39 3.95 -6.98 1.57
CA THR A 39 2.83 -6.81 2.52
C THR A 39 1.49 -6.55 1.82
N ALA A 40 1.53 -5.96 0.62
CA ALA A 40 0.41 -5.86 -0.28
C ALA A 40 0.05 -7.27 -0.75
N GLY A 41 -0.71 -7.99 0.09
CA GLY A 41 -1.34 -9.25 -0.29
C GLY A 41 -2.20 -9.10 -1.54
N GLU A 42 -2.63 -10.24 -2.09
CA GLU A 42 -3.40 -10.38 -3.34
C GLU A 42 -4.19 -9.10 -3.69
N SER A 43 -3.85 -8.50 -4.83
CA SER A 43 -4.52 -7.33 -5.39
C SER A 43 -6.03 -7.43 -5.17
N ASP A 44 -6.65 -6.35 -4.68
CA ASP A 44 -8.09 -6.26 -4.52
C ASP A 44 -8.77 -6.85 -5.75
N ARG A 45 -9.59 -7.89 -5.56
CA ARG A 45 -10.20 -8.62 -6.66
C ARG A 45 -10.99 -7.63 -7.50
N VAL A 46 -10.63 -7.45 -8.77
CA VAL A 46 -11.38 -6.56 -9.65
C VAL A 46 -12.54 -7.33 -10.28
N ARG A 47 -13.76 -6.77 -10.23
CA ARG A 47 -14.92 -7.30 -10.96
C ARG A 47 -15.52 -6.18 -11.81
N ASN A 48 -15.58 -6.39 -13.12
CA ASN A 48 -16.09 -5.42 -14.10
C ASN A 48 -15.40 -4.04 -14.03
N GLY A 49 -14.08 -4.02 -13.81
CA GLY A 49 -13.30 -2.77 -13.71
C GLY A 49 -13.41 -2.05 -12.35
N VAL A 50 -14.15 -2.60 -11.39
CA VAL A 50 -14.29 -2.04 -10.04
C VAL A 50 -13.50 -2.90 -9.04
N PRO A 51 -12.58 -2.30 -8.24
CA PRO A 51 -11.93 -3.00 -7.14
C PRO A 51 -12.97 -3.46 -6.11
N LEU A 52 -12.99 -4.75 -5.79
CA LEU A 52 -13.84 -5.29 -4.74
C LEU A 52 -13.16 -5.12 -3.39
N MET A 53 -13.89 -4.55 -2.44
CA MET A 53 -13.46 -4.55 -1.06
C MET A 53 -13.34 -5.99 -0.54
N PRO A 54 -12.32 -6.30 0.28
CA PRO A 54 -12.16 -7.62 0.87
C PRO A 54 -13.41 -8.00 1.68
N ARG A 55 -13.86 -9.25 1.51
CA ARG A 55 -15.03 -9.74 2.22
C ARG A 55 -14.70 -9.84 3.72
N ARG A 56 -15.50 -9.18 4.56
CA ARG A 56 -15.32 -9.27 6.01
C ARG A 56 -15.55 -10.72 6.48
N PRO A 57 -14.81 -11.20 7.50
CA PRO A 57 -15.00 -12.53 8.07
C PRO A 57 -16.47 -12.80 8.46
N LYS A 58 -16.89 -14.05 8.36
CA LYS A 58 -18.24 -14.47 8.77
C LYS A 58 -18.47 -14.11 10.24
N GLY A 59 -19.57 -13.42 10.54
CA GLY A 59 -19.88 -12.94 11.89
C GLY A 59 -19.36 -11.54 12.22
N SER A 60 -18.74 -10.83 11.27
CA SER A 60 -18.39 -9.41 11.46
C SER A 60 -19.64 -8.58 11.70
N ALA A 61 -19.59 -7.71 12.72
CA ALA A 61 -20.69 -6.80 13.03
C ALA A 61 -20.99 -5.88 11.82
N PRO A 62 -22.27 -5.64 11.49
CA PRO A 62 -22.64 -4.70 10.45
C PRO A 62 -22.14 -3.31 10.81
N LEU A 63 -21.71 -2.55 9.80
CA LEU A 63 -21.41 -1.13 9.97
C LEU A 63 -22.73 -0.39 10.17
N THR A 64 -22.86 0.35 11.28
CA THR A 64 -24.05 1.14 11.58
C THR A 64 -23.76 2.62 11.41
N VAL A 65 -24.81 3.40 11.14
CA VAL A 65 -24.71 4.87 11.07
C VAL A 65 -24.19 5.46 12.39
N GLU A 66 -24.53 4.84 13.53
CA GLU A 66 -24.05 5.26 14.84
C GLU A 66 -22.53 5.14 14.97
N MET A 67 -21.93 4.06 14.45
CA MET A 67 -20.46 3.90 14.43
C MET A 67 -19.80 4.99 13.58
N VAL A 68 -20.40 5.34 12.46
CA VAL A 68 -19.88 6.40 11.57
C VAL A 68 -19.94 7.76 12.26
N ASN A 69 -21.07 8.10 12.88
CA ASN A 69 -21.22 9.38 13.58
C ASN A 69 -20.25 9.50 14.75
N ARG A 70 -20.07 8.42 15.53
CA ARG A 70 -19.10 8.40 16.65
C ARG A 70 -17.67 8.72 16.20
N LEU A 71 -17.24 8.23 15.04
CA LEU A 71 -15.91 8.54 14.49
C LEU A 71 -15.81 9.98 13.99
N ARG A 72 -16.88 10.51 13.38
CA ARG A 72 -16.93 11.91 12.88
C ARG A 72 -16.88 12.93 14.02
N ASP A 73 -17.52 12.61 15.14
CA ASP A 73 -17.60 13.50 16.30
C ASP A 73 -16.34 13.43 17.19
N GLN A 74 -15.38 12.54 16.86
CA GLN A 74 -14.11 12.34 17.57
C GLN A 74 -12.91 13.01 16.89
N GLU A 75 -13.12 13.71 15.77
CA GLU A 75 -12.15 14.65 15.16
C GLU A 75 -12.44 16.10 15.59
#